data_AF-A0A0H2S2D9-F1
#
_entry.id   AF-A0A0H2S2D9-F1
#
_cell.length_a   1.000
_cell.length_b   1.000
_cell.length_c   1.000
_cell.angle_alpha   90.00
_cell.angle_beta   90.00
_cell.angle_gamma   90.00
#
_symmetry.space_group_name_H-M   'P 1'
#
loop_
_entity.id
_entity.type
_entity.pdbx_description
1 polymer ?
#
loop_
_entity_poly.entity_id
_entity_poly.type
_entity_poly.pdbx_seq_one_letter_code
_entity_poly.pdbx_strand_id
1 'polypeptide(L)'
;MHSAIRLSCVVQSDAPYDVSTEPSLFQSVGDDTTNTQPTLWVKVLELHHLLRSSRISDNEKVWIESEYISVSKPWKDLCCEILSFSEDARLCERLKSLDDVHGPGMRERFPPRNESMIDREERACRKRATTKIHICNSKTWRRDL
;
A
#
# COMPACT_ATOMS: atom_id res chain seq x y z
N MET A 1 28.04 28.61 -0.30
CA MET A 1 28.82 27.87 0.73
C MET A 1 27.96 26.71 1.20
N HIS A 2 28.14 25.51 0.62
CA HIS A 2 27.34 24.32 0.94
C HIS A 2 28.14 23.43 1.88
N SER A 3 27.72 23.34 3.13
CA SER A 3 28.29 22.43 4.12
C SER A 3 27.68 21.04 3.93
N ALA A 4 28.51 20.07 3.54
CA ALA A 4 28.13 18.67 3.49
C ALA A 4 28.33 18.03 4.87
N ILE A 5 27.25 17.59 5.49
CA ILE A 5 27.29 16.81 6.75
C ILE A 5 27.40 15.33 6.36
N ARG A 6 28.59 14.74 6.54
CA ARG A 6 28.78 13.28 6.47
C ARG A 6 28.44 12.67 7.83
N LEU A 7 27.34 11.92 7.89
CA LEU A 7 27.05 11.02 9.00
C LEU A 7 27.62 9.64 8.67
N SER A 8 28.75 9.30 9.28
CA SER A 8 29.31 7.95 9.29
C SER A 8 28.93 7.28 10.60
N CYS A 9 27.93 6.40 10.57
CA CYS A 9 27.65 5.49 11.68
C CYS A 9 28.54 4.26 11.57
N VAL A 10 29.54 4.18 12.44
CA VAL A 10 30.32 2.98 12.69
C VAL A 10 29.49 2.11 13.64
N VAL A 11 28.93 1.00 13.14
CA VAL A 11 28.34 -0.04 13.99
C VAL A 11 29.43 -1.06 14.26
N GLN A 12 29.98 -1.00 15.48
CA GLN A 12 30.92 -1.98 16.00
C GLN A 12 30.10 -3.04 16.72
N SER A 13 30.06 -4.25 16.16
CA SER A 13 29.27 -5.37 16.66
C SER A 13 30.20 -6.50 17.04
N ASP A 14 30.64 -6.50 18.30
CA ASP A 14 31.36 -7.62 18.92
C ASP A 14 30.65 -8.01 20.21
N ALA A 15 29.81 -9.04 20.12
CA ALA A 15 29.39 -9.82 21.29
C ALA A 15 29.27 -11.30 20.88
N PRO A 16 30.09 -12.20 21.46
CA PRO A 16 29.93 -13.63 21.29
C PRO A 16 28.95 -14.15 22.34
N TYR A 17 27.78 -14.61 21.90
CA TYR A 17 26.86 -15.35 22.76
C TYR A 17 27.14 -16.84 22.58
N ASP A 18 27.65 -17.45 23.64
CA ASP A 18 27.73 -18.89 23.82
C ASP A 18 26.69 -19.33 24.88
N VAL A 19 26.35 -20.61 24.81
CA VAL A 19 25.63 -21.45 25.79
C VAL A 19 24.10 -21.49 25.68
N SER A 20 23.67 -22.50 24.92
CA SER A 20 22.80 -23.59 25.35
C SER A 20 21.99 -23.34 26.62
N THR A 21 20.69 -23.10 26.44
CA THR A 21 19.67 -23.52 27.40
C THR A 21 18.45 -23.89 26.57
N GLU A 22 18.22 -25.18 26.40
CA GLU A 22 16.91 -25.71 26.03
C GLU A 22 16.02 -25.74 27.27
N PRO A 23 14.85 -25.10 27.24
CA PRO A 23 13.68 -25.60 27.92
C PRO A 23 12.72 -26.18 26.88
N SER A 24 12.80 -27.50 26.76
CA SER A 24 11.69 -28.33 26.30
C SER A 24 10.49 -28.11 27.21
N LEU A 25 9.53 -27.34 26.72
CA LEU A 25 8.14 -27.33 27.17
C LEU A 25 7.29 -26.78 26.03
N PHE A 26 7.14 -27.58 24.98
CA PHE A 26 6.03 -27.46 24.04
C PHE A 26 4.73 -27.71 24.80
N GLN A 27 4.25 -26.69 25.52
CA GLN A 27 2.84 -26.55 25.78
C GLN A 27 2.20 -26.15 24.45
N SER A 28 1.43 -27.08 23.90
CA SER A 28 0.50 -26.85 22.80
C SER A 28 -0.52 -25.79 23.25
N VAL A 29 -0.15 -24.52 23.08
CA VAL A 29 -1.06 -23.38 23.17
C VAL A 29 -1.98 -23.50 21.96
N GLY A 30 -3.27 -23.71 22.23
CA GLY A 30 -4.29 -23.78 21.20
C GLY A 30 -4.15 -22.63 20.22
N ASP A 31 -3.99 -23.00 18.95
CA ASP A 31 -3.84 -22.14 17.79
C ASP A 31 -5.12 -21.32 17.55
N ASP A 32 -5.30 -20.25 18.33
CA ASP A 32 -6.24 -19.15 18.03
C ASP A 32 -5.54 -18.04 17.21
N THR A 33 -4.33 -18.31 16.72
CA THR A 33 -3.45 -17.41 15.96
C THR A 33 -3.98 -17.08 14.56
N THR A 34 -5.01 -17.79 14.10
CA THR A 34 -5.60 -17.61 12.78
C THR A 34 -6.38 -16.29 12.62
N ASN A 35 -6.79 -15.64 13.72
CA ASN A 35 -7.51 -14.36 13.69
C ASN A 35 -6.61 -13.11 13.77
N THR A 36 -5.31 -13.27 14.03
CA THR A 36 -4.38 -12.14 14.18
C THR A 36 -3.95 -11.56 12.83
N GLN A 37 -3.81 -12.39 11.81
CA GLN A 37 -3.39 -11.97 10.47
C GLN A 37 -4.37 -11.00 9.78
N PRO A 38 -5.69 -11.24 9.77
CA PRO A 38 -6.65 -10.29 9.17
C PRO A 38 -6.55 -8.89 9.79
N THR A 39 -6.38 -8.82 11.10
CA THR A 39 -6.31 -7.54 11.84
C THR A 39 -5.06 -6.75 11.47
N LEU A 40 -3.92 -7.41 11.32
CA LEU A 40 -2.68 -6.75 10.91
C LEU A 40 -2.80 -6.13 9.51
N TRP A 41 -3.37 -6.86 8.55
CA TRP A 41 -3.53 -6.34 7.18
C TRP A 41 -4.47 -5.15 7.10
N VAL A 42 -5.53 -5.10 7.92
CA VAL A 42 -6.38 -3.93 8.04
C VAL A 42 -5.60 -2.72 8.55
N LYS A 43 -4.68 -2.90 9.51
CA LYS A 43 -3.82 -1.82 10.00
C LYS A 43 -2.80 -1.35 8.97
N VAL A 44 -2.24 -2.27 8.18
CA VAL A 44 -1.36 -1.91 7.06
C VAL A 44 -2.12 -1.11 6.00
N LEU A 45 -3.34 -1.55 5.64
CA LEU A 45 -4.21 -0.80 4.73
C LEU A 45 -4.54 0.60 5.29
N GLU A 46 -4.85 0.70 6.58
CA GLU A 46 -5.17 1.97 7.25
C GLU A 46 -4.00 2.95 7.18
N LEU A 47 -2.79 2.48 7.47
CA LEU A 47 -1.56 3.26 7.37
C LEU A 47 -1.28 3.67 5.92
N HIS A 48 -1.42 2.76 4.97
CA HIS A 48 -1.21 3.03 3.53
C HIS A 48 -2.18 4.11 3.03
N HIS A 49 -3.47 3.98 3.37
CA HIS A 49 -4.50 4.95 3.00
C HIS A 49 -4.23 6.32 3.64
N LEU A 50 -3.82 6.36 4.91
CA LEU A 50 -3.47 7.60 5.61
C LEU A 50 -2.31 8.32 4.92
N LEU A 51 -1.22 7.61 4.63
CA LEU A 51 -0.04 8.17 3.97
C LEU A 51 -0.41 8.72 2.59
N ARG A 52 -1.21 7.98 1.81
CA ARG A 52 -1.65 8.39 0.48
C ARG A 52 -2.69 9.51 0.44
N SER A 53 -3.49 9.65 1.50
CA SER A 53 -4.49 10.72 1.66
C SER A 53 -3.86 12.02 2.16
N SER A 54 -2.69 11.94 2.78
CA SER A 54 -1.99 13.11 3.31
C SER A 54 -1.52 14.05 2.20
N ARG A 55 -1.51 15.35 2.51
CA ARG A 55 -0.95 16.37 1.63
C ARG A 55 0.54 16.46 1.93
N ILE A 56 1.29 15.56 1.31
CA ILE A 56 2.74 15.57 1.37
C ILE A 56 3.21 16.76 0.52
N SER A 57 4.11 17.60 1.05
CA SER A 57 4.70 18.67 0.25
C SER A 57 5.50 18.09 -0.93
N ASP A 58 5.68 18.83 -2.02
CA ASP A 58 6.39 18.29 -3.19
C ASP A 58 7.82 17.81 -2.84
N ASN A 59 8.49 18.46 -1.87
CA ASN A 59 9.80 18.06 -1.38
C ASN A 59 9.76 16.74 -0.58
N GLU A 60 8.81 16.60 0.34
CA GLU A 60 8.61 15.36 1.11
C GLU A 60 8.10 14.23 0.21
N LYS A 61 7.38 14.57 -0.86
CA LYS A 61 6.82 13.61 -1.80
C LYS A 61 7.93 12.90 -2.55
N VAL A 62 8.92 13.64 -3.04
CA VAL A 62 10.10 13.06 -3.69
C VAL A 62 10.82 12.10 -2.74
N TRP A 63 10.96 12.49 -1.47
CA TRP A 63 11.60 11.64 -0.47
C TRP A 63 10.78 10.36 -0.20
N ILE A 64 9.47 10.48 0.05
CA ILE A 64 8.58 9.33 0.30
C ILE A 64 8.50 8.41 -0.91
N GLU A 65 8.41 8.93 -2.13
CA GLU A 65 8.41 8.11 -3.34
C GLU A 65 9.75 7.40 -3.56
N SER A 66 10.87 8.02 -3.16
CA SER A 66 12.20 7.42 -3.28
C SER A 66 12.48 6.32 -2.25
N GLU A 67 12.02 6.50 -1.00
CA GLU A 67 12.34 5.61 0.11
C GLU A 67 11.24 4.55 0.31
N TYR A 68 9.99 4.90 0.00
CA TYR A 68 8.81 4.06 0.17
C TYR A 68 8.02 3.96 -1.12
N ILE A 69 8.64 3.37 -2.16
CA ILE A 69 8.05 3.16 -3.48
C ILE A 69 6.65 2.52 -3.39
N SER A 70 6.40 1.66 -2.40
CA SER A 70 5.11 1.00 -2.15
C SER A 70 3.96 1.96 -1.82
N VAL A 71 4.26 3.10 -1.18
CA VAL A 71 3.25 4.12 -0.83
C VAL A 71 2.72 4.80 -2.10
N SER A 72 3.53 4.91 -3.16
CA SER A 72 3.13 5.51 -4.43
C SER A 72 2.13 4.65 -5.22
N LYS A 73 2.05 3.35 -4.94
CA LYS A 73 1.20 2.41 -5.67
C LYS A 73 -0.19 2.27 -5.05
N PRO A 74 -1.24 2.11 -5.88
CA PRO A 74 -2.55 1.69 -5.40
C PRO A 74 -2.45 0.40 -4.58
N TRP A 75 -3.31 0.26 -3.57
CA TRP A 75 -3.31 -0.92 -2.70
C TRP A 75 -3.42 -2.24 -3.49
N LYS A 76 -4.28 -2.26 -4.51
CA LYS A 76 -4.48 -3.44 -5.38
C LYS A 76 -3.20 -3.83 -6.12
N ASP A 77 -2.44 -2.85 -6.60
CA ASP A 77 -1.17 -3.09 -7.30
C ASP A 77 -0.10 -3.56 -6.32
N LEU A 78 -0.04 -2.97 -5.12
CA LEU A 78 0.86 -3.39 -4.05
C LEU A 78 0.61 -4.84 -3.62
N CYS A 79 -0.66 -5.24 -3.49
CA CYS A 79 -1.02 -6.63 -3.19
C CYS A 79 -0.53 -7.59 -4.27
N CYS A 80 -0.71 -7.22 -5.54
CA CYS A 80 -0.21 -8.01 -6.66
C CYS A 80 1.30 -8.15 -6.60
N GLU A 81 2.05 -7.07 -6.36
CA GLU A 81 3.53 -7.12 -6.34
C GLU A 81 4.09 -7.94 -5.18
N ILE A 82 3.59 -7.75 -3.96
CA ILE A 82 4.07 -8.48 -2.79
C ILE A 82 3.80 -9.99 -2.95
N LEU A 83 2.63 -10.34 -3.50
CA LEU A 83 2.18 -11.72 -3.57
C LEU A 83 2.44 -12.39 -4.92
N SER A 84 3.00 -11.67 -5.89
CA SER A 84 3.49 -12.25 -7.15
C SER A 84 4.55 -13.33 -6.92
N PHE A 85 5.22 -13.29 -5.76
CA PHE A 85 6.23 -14.26 -5.35
C PHE A 85 5.68 -15.42 -4.54
N SER A 86 4.41 -15.37 -4.12
CA SER A 86 3.78 -16.40 -3.30
C SER A 86 2.78 -17.22 -4.12
N GLU A 87 2.70 -18.52 -3.87
CA GLU A 87 1.66 -19.40 -4.47
C GLU A 87 0.23 -19.06 -3.98
N ASP A 88 0.09 -18.11 -3.07
CA ASP A 88 -1.17 -17.83 -2.38
C ASP A 88 -2.02 -16.77 -3.10
N ALA A 89 -2.52 -17.15 -4.28
CA ALA A 89 -3.49 -16.35 -5.01
C ALA A 89 -4.74 -16.02 -4.17
N ARG A 90 -5.10 -16.87 -3.20
CA ARG A 90 -6.25 -16.66 -2.31
C ARG A 90 -5.98 -15.53 -1.31
N LEU A 91 -4.76 -15.44 -0.77
CA LEU A 91 -4.37 -14.30 0.06
C LEU A 91 -4.42 -13.00 -0.73
N CYS A 92 -3.97 -13.01 -2.00
CA CYS A 92 -4.00 -11.80 -2.85
C CYS A 92 -5.44 -11.29 -3.07
N GLU A 93 -6.37 -12.18 -3.39
CA GLU A 93 -7.78 -11.82 -3.52
C GLU A 93 -8.39 -11.33 -2.20
N ARG A 94 -8.00 -11.93 -1.06
CA ARG A 94 -8.42 -11.43 0.26
C ARG A 94 -7.87 -10.04 0.58
N LEU A 95 -6.60 -9.76 0.29
CA LEU A 95 -6.03 -8.43 0.54
C LEU A 95 -6.65 -7.37 -0.36
N LYS A 96 -6.93 -7.71 -1.63
CA LYS A 96 -7.64 -6.80 -2.54
C LYS A 96 -9.04 -6.48 -2.03
N SER A 97 -9.76 -7.46 -1.50
CA SER A 97 -11.13 -7.25 -1.00
C SER A 97 -11.18 -6.41 0.28
N LEU A 98 -10.07 -6.30 1.04
CA LEU A 98 -10.01 -5.39 2.19
C LEU A 98 -10.25 -3.93 1.79
N ASP A 99 -9.73 -3.49 0.64
CA ASP A 99 -9.97 -2.13 0.15
C ASP A 99 -11.44 -1.92 -0.25
N ASP A 100 -12.10 -2.93 -0.80
CA ASP A 100 -13.51 -2.84 -1.14
C ASP A 100 -14.41 -2.78 0.13
N VAL A 101 -14.03 -3.50 1.19
CA VAL A 101 -14.78 -3.53 2.47
C VAL A 101 -14.47 -2.32 3.35
N HIS A 102 -13.20 -1.97 3.52
CA HIS A 102 -12.77 -0.94 4.46
C HIS A 102 -12.51 0.42 3.80
N GLY A 103 -12.25 0.47 2.50
CA GLY A 103 -11.94 1.69 1.75
C GLY A 103 -12.99 2.80 1.93
N PRO A 104 -14.31 2.52 1.84
CA PRO A 104 -15.33 3.53 2.12
C PRO A 104 -15.21 4.15 3.52
N GLY A 105 -15.06 3.31 4.55
CA GLY A 105 -14.90 3.78 5.94
C GLY A 105 -13.54 4.46 6.20
N MET A 106 -12.50 4.14 5.42
CA MET A 106 -11.22 4.84 5.47
C MET A 106 -11.28 6.19 4.78
N ARG A 107 -12.03 6.33 3.68
CA ARG A 107 -12.27 7.61 3.02
C ARG A 107 -13.06 8.57 3.89
N GLU A 108 -14.02 8.07 4.67
CA GLU A 108 -14.75 8.88 5.64
C GLU A 108 -13.84 9.38 6.76
N ARG A 109 -13.01 8.49 7.33
CA ARG A 109 -12.07 8.83 8.41
C ARG A 109 -10.91 9.70 7.97
N PHE A 110 -10.38 9.42 6.78
CA PHE A 110 -9.21 10.07 6.18
C PHE A 110 -9.56 10.51 4.76
N PRO A 111 -10.31 11.62 4.62
CA PRO A 111 -10.70 12.12 3.31
C PRO A 111 -9.44 12.50 2.51
N PRO A 112 -9.35 12.09 1.23
CA PRO A 112 -8.24 12.47 0.37
C PRO A 112 -8.12 13.99 0.30
N ARG A 113 -6.94 14.52 0.63
CA ARG A 113 -6.70 15.96 0.47
C ARG A 113 -6.53 16.29 -1.02
N ASN A 114 -6.80 17.54 -1.39
CA ASN A 114 -6.50 18.03 -2.73
C ASN A 114 -5.02 17.78 -3.06
N GLU A 115 -4.77 17.27 -4.26
CA GLU A 115 -3.44 16.91 -4.76
C GLU A 115 -2.75 15.74 -4.04
N SER A 116 -3.46 15.05 -3.15
CA SER A 116 -3.01 13.76 -2.62
C SER A 116 -2.93 12.72 -3.75
N MET A 117 -2.21 11.62 -3.51
CA MET A 117 -2.07 10.55 -4.50
C MET A 117 -3.44 9.97 -4.89
N ILE A 118 -4.31 9.74 -3.90
CA ILE A 118 -5.66 9.23 -4.12
C ILE A 118 -6.51 10.21 -4.94
N ASP A 119 -6.48 11.51 -4.61
CA ASP A 119 -7.22 12.53 -5.37
C ASP A 119 -6.77 12.60 -6.83
N ARG A 120 -5.46 12.54 -7.08
CA ARG A 120 -4.89 12.55 -8.44
C ARG A 120 -5.33 11.33 -9.24
N GLU A 121 -5.31 10.14 -8.64
CA GLU A 121 -5.77 8.89 -9.27
C GLU A 121 -7.25 8.93 -9.61
N GLU A 122 -8.09 9.37 -8.69
CA GLU A 122 -9.53 9.52 -8.93
C GLU A 122 -9.82 10.50 -10.05
N ARG A 123 -9.12 11.65 -10.04
CA ARG A 123 -9.25 12.65 -11.09
C ARG A 123 -8.82 12.10 -12.44
N ALA A 124 -7.75 11.30 -12.49
CA ALA A 124 -7.30 10.61 -13.69
C ALA A 124 -8.32 9.56 -14.17
N CYS A 125 -8.90 8.78 -13.25
CA CYS A 125 -9.94 7.80 -13.56
C CYS A 125 -11.22 8.46 -14.10
N ARG A 126 -11.66 9.58 -13.51
CA ARG A 126 -12.81 10.35 -14.00
C ARG A 126 -12.59 10.85 -15.44
N LYS A 127 -11.40 11.36 -15.74
CA LYS A 127 -11.02 11.79 -17.11
C LYS A 127 -11.06 10.62 -18.11
N ARG A 128 -10.64 9.41 -17.72
CA ARG A 128 -10.70 8.23 -18.58
C ARG A 128 -12.13 7.78 -18.86
N ALA A 129 -13.02 7.87 -17.87
CA ALA A 129 -14.41 7.47 -18.01
C ALA A 129 -15.16 8.38 -19.00
N THR A 130 -14.93 9.69 -18.94
CA THR A 130 -15.58 10.65 -19.87
C THR A 130 -15.09 10.48 -21.31
N THR A 131 -13.80 10.20 -21.52
CA THR A 131 -13.27 9.89 -22.87
C THR A 131 -13.88 8.62 -23.46
N LYS A 132 -14.09 7.56 -22.66
CA LYS A 132 -14.72 6.32 -23.14
C LYS A 132 -16.17 6.54 -23.60
N ILE A 133 -16.95 7.36 -22.87
CA ILE A 133 -18.32 7.70 -23.26
C ILE A 133 -18.33 8.47 -24.59
N HIS A 134 -17.37 9.38 -24.80
CA HIS A 134 -17.27 10.13 -26.06
C HIS A 134 -16.86 9.26 -27.26
N ILE A 135 -16.03 8.24 -27.06
CA ILE A 135 -15.61 7.30 -28.12
C ILE A 135 -16.74 6.32 -28.48
N CYS A 136 -17.59 5.92 -27.53
CA CYS A 136 -18.75 5.07 -27.81
C CYS A 136 -19.85 5.83 -28.58
N ASN A 137 -20.05 7.12 -28.30
CA ASN A 137 -21.08 7.94 -28.96
C ASN A 137 -20.72 8.38 -30.39
N SER A 138 -19.46 8.25 -30.80
CA SER A 138 -18.99 8.64 -32.14
C SER A 138 -18.95 7.47 -33.15
N LYS A 139 -19.20 6.23 -32.70
CA LYS A 139 -19.23 5.04 -33.57
C LYS A 139 -20.63 4.59 -34.00
N THR A 140 -21.70 5.26 -33.58
CA THR A 140 -23.08 4.87 -33.89
C THR A 140 -23.68 5.55 -35.14
N TRP A 141 -22.92 6.37 -35.90
CA TRP A 141 -23.42 7.09 -37.08
C TRP A 141 -22.69 6.76 -38.40
N ARG A 142 -22.32 5.49 -38.61
CA ARG A 142 -21.95 4.98 -39.94
C ARG A 142 -22.59 3.64 -40.24
N ARG A 143 -23.92 3.63 -40.27
CA ARG A 143 -24.66 2.77 -41.18
C ARG A 143 -25.53 3.69 -42.01
N ASP A 144 -25.65 3.33 -43.28
CA ASP A 144 -26.52 3.93 -44.29
C ASP A 144 -25.84 5.03 -45.11
N LEU A 145 -25.06 4.59 -46.11
CA LEU A 145 -25.21 4.94 -47.52
C LEU A 145 -24.51 3.90 -48.39
#